data_AF-A0A3D4QV19-F1
#
_entry.id   AF-A0A3D4QV19-F1
#
_cell.length_a   1.000
_cell.length_b   1.000
_cell.length_c   1.000
_cell.angle_alpha   90.00
_cell.angle_beta   90.00
_cell.angle_gamma   90.00
#
_symmetry.space_group_name_H-M   'P 1'
#
loop_
_entity.id
_entity.type
_entity.pdbx_description
1 polymer ?
#
loop_
_entity_poly.entity_id
_entity_poly.type
_entity_poly.pdbx_seq_one_letter_code
_entity_poly.pdbx_strand_id
1 'polypeptide(L)'
;ALTPMLKKLIAANADFNVLEMDSSTLKSHEMPYFMQANRAGEVVPQADLLVITGTTLINDTLEGLLSMAKPGAEIVVTGPTVSMLPDAFFFRGVTSLGGIVVTDADALLDIISEGGSGYHFFGKFADRSVIKSEE
;
A
#
# COMPACT_ATOMS: atom_id res chain seq x y z
N ALA A 1 -3.28 -7.00 -4.69
CA ALA A 1 -3.32 -7.05 -3.20
C ALA A 1 -1.91 -6.99 -2.59
N LEU A 2 -1.80 -6.41 -1.38
CA LEU A 2 -0.58 -6.30 -0.57
C LEU A 2 -0.23 -7.64 0.12
N THR A 3 -0.07 -8.72 -0.65
CA THR A 3 0.04 -10.10 -0.14
C THR A 3 1.07 -10.30 0.98
N PRO A 4 2.28 -9.73 0.95
CA PRO A 4 3.24 -9.90 2.05
C PRO A 4 2.75 -9.34 3.39
N MET A 5 1.94 -8.28 3.36
CA MET A 5 1.40 -7.65 4.58
C MET A 5 0.24 -8.46 5.14
N LEU A 6 -0.68 -8.90 4.27
CA LEU A 6 -1.77 -9.80 4.66
C LEU A 6 -1.22 -11.07 5.32
N LYS A 7 -0.19 -11.69 4.74
CA LYS A 7 0.46 -12.87 5.32
C LYS A 7 0.98 -12.62 6.74
N LYS A 8 1.57 -11.44 7.01
CA LYS A 8 2.08 -11.09 8.34
C LYS A 8 0.95 -10.84 9.34
N LEU A 9 -0.10 -10.12 8.95
CA LEU A 9 -1.24 -9.81 9.81
C LEU A 9 -2.02 -11.08 10.20
N ILE A 10 -2.24 -11.98 9.24
CA ILE A 10 -2.87 -13.28 9.48
C ILE A 10 -2.02 -14.13 10.42
N ALA A 11 -0.70 -14.23 10.16
CA ALA A 11 0.20 -15.00 11.02
C ALA A 11 0.30 -14.45 12.45
N ALA A 12 0.11 -13.15 12.63
CA ALA A 12 0.07 -12.49 13.93
C ALA A 12 -1.30 -12.61 14.63
N ASN A 13 -2.32 -13.19 13.98
CA ASN A 13 -3.71 -13.19 14.45
C ASN A 13 -4.18 -11.78 14.82
N ALA A 14 -3.79 -10.79 14.01
CA ALA A 14 -4.16 -9.39 14.21
C ALA A 14 -5.66 -9.16 13.93
N ASP A 15 -6.22 -8.11 14.52
CA ASP A 15 -7.54 -7.59 14.17
C ASP A 15 -7.39 -6.60 13.00
N PHE A 16 -7.89 -6.97 11.81
CA PHE A 16 -7.75 -6.14 10.61
C PHE A 16 -8.85 -6.43 9.59
N ASN A 17 -9.06 -5.46 8.70
CA ASN A 17 -9.95 -5.57 7.54
C ASN A 17 -9.16 -5.28 6.25
N VAL A 18 -9.60 -5.85 5.13
CA VAL A 18 -9.03 -5.66 3.79
C VAL A 18 -10.08 -5.00 2.91
N LEU A 19 -9.93 -3.68 2.72
CA LEU A 19 -10.73 -2.92 1.77
C LEU A 19 -10.16 -3.11 0.36
N GLU A 20 -10.90 -3.79 -0.52
CA GLU A 20 -10.47 -4.06 -1.89
C GLU A 20 -11.61 -3.83 -2.88
N MET A 21 -11.28 -3.34 -4.08
CA MET A 21 -12.25 -3.08 -5.15
C MET A 21 -12.56 -4.35 -5.94
N ASP A 22 -11.53 -5.18 -6.17
CA ASP A 22 -11.65 -6.45 -6.87
C ASP A 22 -11.32 -7.62 -5.94
N SER A 23 -12.36 -8.26 -5.41
CA SER A 23 -12.23 -9.42 -4.51
C SER A 23 -11.57 -10.63 -5.17
N SER A 24 -11.52 -10.72 -6.51
CA SER A 24 -10.85 -11.82 -7.20
C SER A 24 -9.33 -11.82 -6.98
N THR A 25 -8.77 -10.70 -6.53
CA THR A 25 -7.36 -10.56 -6.20
C THR A 25 -6.98 -11.16 -4.84
N LEU A 26 -7.97 -11.57 -4.04
CA LEU A 26 -7.78 -12.15 -2.72
C LEU A 26 -7.84 -13.67 -2.76
N LYS A 27 -7.05 -14.30 -1.90
CA LYS A 27 -7.04 -15.75 -1.71
C LYS A 27 -8.13 -16.19 -0.75
N SER A 28 -8.53 -17.46 -0.78
CA SER A 28 -9.60 -17.99 0.08
C SER A 28 -9.38 -17.76 1.59
N HIS A 29 -8.13 -17.76 2.05
CA HIS A 29 -7.79 -17.49 3.46
C HIS A 29 -7.71 -15.99 3.81
N GLU A 30 -7.73 -15.10 2.81
CA GLU A 30 -7.79 -13.65 2.97
C GLU A 30 -9.25 -13.15 2.96
N MET A 31 -10.16 -13.90 2.33
CA MET A 31 -11.59 -13.54 2.22
C MET A 31 -12.32 -13.28 3.54
N PRO A 32 -12.03 -13.96 4.66
CA PRO A 32 -12.67 -13.64 5.94
C PRO A 32 -12.45 -12.18 6.40
N TYR A 33 -11.41 -11.53 5.91
CA TYR A 33 -11.07 -10.14 6.24
C TYR A 33 -11.56 -9.14 5.19
N PHE A 34 -12.14 -9.60 4.08
CA PHE A 34 -12.53 -8.73 2.97
C PHE A 34 -13.71 -7.82 3.33
N MET A 35 -13.59 -6.57 2.92
CA MET A 35 -14.66 -5.59 2.90
C MET A 35 -14.66 -4.85 1.56
N GLN A 36 -15.85 -4.52 1.07
CA GLN A 36 -15.99 -3.65 -0.10
C GLN A 36 -15.42 -2.26 0.20
N ALA A 37 -14.69 -1.67 -0.75
CA ALA A 37 -14.04 -0.38 -0.59
C ALA A 37 -14.99 0.77 -0.17
N ASN A 38 -16.26 0.73 -0.59
CA ASN A 38 -17.28 1.73 -0.21
C ASN A 38 -17.65 1.70 1.29
N ARG A 39 -17.24 0.66 2.04
CA ARG A 39 -17.43 0.54 3.49
C ARG A 39 -16.26 1.12 4.28
N ALA A 40 -15.33 1.81 3.63
CA ALA A 40 -14.16 2.43 4.27
C ALA A 40 -14.53 3.29 5.49
N GLY A 41 -15.63 4.05 5.42
CA GLY A 41 -16.11 4.89 6.52
C GLY A 41 -16.50 4.14 7.80
N GLU A 42 -16.70 2.82 7.74
CA GLU A 42 -17.02 2.00 8.91
C GLU A 42 -15.77 1.62 9.73
N VAL A 43 -14.61 1.49 9.06
CA VAL A 43 -13.41 0.87 9.66
C VAL A 43 -12.19 1.77 9.66
N VAL A 44 -12.03 2.66 8.68
CA VAL A 44 -10.87 3.58 8.60
C VAL A 44 -10.78 4.50 9.82
N PRO A 45 -11.88 5.07 10.36
CA PRO A 45 -11.82 5.91 11.57
C PRO A 45 -11.43 5.18 12.85
N GLN A 46 -11.41 3.85 12.85
CA GLN A 46 -11.09 3.02 14.01
C GLN A 46 -9.66 2.46 13.97
N ALA A 47 -9.02 2.47 12.80
CA ALA A 47 -7.74 1.79 12.58
C ALA A 47 -6.57 2.55 13.21
N ASP A 48 -5.76 1.84 14.00
CA ASP A 48 -4.49 2.35 14.53
C ASP A 48 -3.36 2.32 13.47
N LEU A 49 -3.49 1.44 12.48
CA LEU A 49 -2.57 1.28 11.36
C LEU A 49 -3.36 1.21 10.05
N LEU A 50 -3.09 2.16 9.14
CA LEU A 50 -3.60 2.16 7.78
C LEU A 50 -2.49 1.79 6.81
N VAL A 51 -2.68 0.70 6.09
CA VAL A 51 -1.79 0.28 5.01
C VAL A 51 -2.52 0.48 3.69
N ILE A 52 -2.10 1.50 2.95
CA ILE A 52 -2.79 1.97 1.75
C ILE A 52 -1.93 1.66 0.53
N THR A 53 -2.52 1.03 -0.49
CA THR A 53 -1.85 0.81 -1.78
C THR A 53 -1.62 2.15 -2.51
N GLY A 54 -0.46 2.31 -3.14
CA GLY A 54 -0.15 3.48 -3.95
C GLY A 54 -1.10 3.70 -5.14
N THR A 55 -1.84 2.67 -5.57
CA THR A 55 -2.88 2.80 -6.60
C THR A 55 -4.03 3.71 -6.19
N THR A 56 -4.21 3.97 -4.88
CA THR A 56 -5.20 4.95 -4.40
C THR A 56 -4.93 6.37 -4.88
N LEU A 57 -3.67 6.68 -5.23
CA LEU A 57 -3.29 7.95 -5.85
C LEU A 57 -3.73 8.02 -7.32
N ILE A 58 -3.76 6.88 -8.02
CA ILE A 58 -4.11 6.82 -9.45
C ILE A 58 -5.63 6.90 -9.65
N ASN A 59 -6.41 6.38 -8.71
CA ASN A 59 -7.87 6.31 -8.81
C ASN A 59 -8.59 7.33 -7.90
N ASP A 60 -7.89 8.38 -7.46
CA ASP A 60 -8.42 9.50 -6.68
C ASP A 60 -9.13 9.12 -5.36
N THR A 61 -8.68 8.04 -4.69
CA THR A 61 -9.28 7.60 -3.41
C THR A 61 -8.42 7.86 -2.18
N LEU A 62 -7.14 8.25 -2.36
CA LEU A 62 -6.21 8.45 -1.24
C LEU A 62 -6.70 9.55 -0.29
N GLU A 63 -7.01 10.73 -0.80
CA GLU A 63 -7.48 11.88 0.00
C GLU A 63 -8.70 11.53 0.85
N GLY A 64 -9.66 10.78 0.30
CA GLY A 64 -10.84 10.32 1.03
C GLY A 64 -10.46 9.44 2.23
N LEU A 65 -9.56 8.47 2.03
CA LEU A 65 -9.07 7.60 3.10
C LEU A 65 -8.32 8.38 4.18
N LEU A 66 -7.43 9.31 3.78
CA LEU A 66 -6.67 10.14 4.72
C LEU A 66 -7.58 11.04 5.56
N SER A 67 -8.64 11.60 4.96
CA SER A 67 -9.61 12.45 5.67
C SER A 67 -10.40 11.72 6.76
N MET A 68 -10.52 10.40 6.65
CA MET A 68 -11.20 9.54 7.62
C MET A 68 -10.26 8.95 8.66
N ALA A 69 -8.94 9.13 8.51
CA ALA A 69 -7.97 8.47 9.35
C ALA A 69 -8.08 8.93 10.82
N LYS A 70 -7.97 7.97 11.74
CA LYS A 70 -7.93 8.24 13.17
C LYS A 70 -6.74 9.15 13.51
N PRO A 71 -6.93 10.24 14.29
CA PRO A 71 -5.82 11.04 14.77
C PRO A 71 -4.77 10.19 15.50
N GLY A 72 -3.50 10.31 15.09
CA GLY A 72 -2.39 9.54 15.65
C GLY A 72 -2.22 8.13 15.09
N ALA A 73 -3.02 7.71 14.09
CA ALA A 73 -2.80 6.45 13.39
C ALA A 73 -1.47 6.45 12.63
N GLU A 74 -0.83 5.29 12.56
CA GLU A 74 0.27 5.06 11.63
C GLU A 74 -0.32 4.87 10.22
N ILE A 75 0.14 5.67 9.26
CA ILE A 75 -0.37 5.64 7.89
C ILE A 75 0.78 5.35 6.93
N VAL A 76 0.75 4.14 6.36
CA VAL A 76 1.74 3.66 5.39
C VAL A 76 1.11 3.67 4.01
N VAL A 77 1.62 4.46 3.08
CA VAL A 77 1.26 4.33 1.66
C VAL A 77 2.36 3.56 0.94
N THR A 78 2.02 2.48 0.25
CA THR A 78 3.00 1.51 -0.26
C THR A 78 2.69 1.02 -1.66
N GLY A 79 3.74 0.86 -2.46
CA GLY A 79 3.70 0.38 -3.84
C GLY A 79 4.62 1.21 -4.74
N PRO A 80 5.06 0.67 -5.89
CA PRO A 80 5.94 1.38 -6.82
C PRO A 80 5.42 2.77 -7.22
N THR A 81 4.09 2.95 -7.27
CA THR A 81 3.40 4.20 -7.61
C THR A 81 3.79 5.38 -6.72
N VAL A 82 4.13 5.15 -5.45
CA VAL A 82 4.42 6.23 -4.47
C VAL A 82 5.92 6.47 -4.27
N SER A 83 6.71 6.27 -5.33
CA SER A 83 8.16 6.53 -5.35
C SER A 83 8.51 7.99 -5.70
N MET A 84 7.65 8.94 -5.32
CA MET A 84 7.79 10.37 -5.63
C MET A 84 8.17 11.18 -4.38
N LEU A 85 8.15 12.52 -4.46
CA LEU A 85 8.52 13.40 -3.35
C LEU A 85 7.70 13.10 -2.08
N PRO A 86 8.35 12.70 -0.97
CA PRO A 86 7.67 12.19 0.21
C PRO A 86 6.89 13.27 0.97
N ASP A 87 7.39 14.51 0.95
CA ASP A 87 6.81 15.64 1.68
C ASP A 87 5.33 15.86 1.36
N ALA A 88 4.93 15.65 0.09
CA ALA A 88 3.53 15.80 -0.33
C ALA A 88 2.57 14.87 0.43
N PHE A 89 3.03 13.66 0.78
CA PHE A 89 2.26 12.70 1.57
C PHE A 89 2.32 13.04 3.05
N PHE A 90 3.48 13.43 3.55
CA PHE A 90 3.68 13.79 4.96
C PHE A 90 2.83 15.00 5.37
N PHE A 91 2.71 16.02 4.51
CA PHE A 91 1.79 17.14 4.74
C PHE A 91 0.31 16.73 4.84
N ARG A 92 -0.05 15.53 4.38
CA ARG A 92 -1.41 14.96 4.46
C ARG A 92 -1.57 13.94 5.59
N GLY A 93 -0.59 13.83 6.48
CA GLY A 93 -0.62 12.93 7.64
C GLY A 93 -0.15 11.50 7.38
N VAL A 94 0.39 11.20 6.19
CA VAL A 94 1.08 9.92 5.96
C VAL A 94 2.34 9.88 6.82
N THR A 95 2.56 8.77 7.53
CA THR A 95 3.72 8.64 8.44
C THR A 95 4.88 7.89 7.78
N SER A 96 4.62 7.08 6.76
CA SER A 96 5.64 6.34 6.02
C SER A 96 5.25 6.04 4.59
N LEU A 97 6.24 6.05 3.70
CA LEU A 97 6.11 5.64 2.31
C LEU A 97 6.95 4.40 2.04
N GLY A 98 6.32 3.38 1.42
CA GLY A 98 6.99 2.18 0.92
C GLY A 98 7.07 2.20 -0.60
N GLY A 99 8.14 2.79 -1.14
CA GLY A 99 8.36 2.92 -2.59
C GLY A 99 9.44 1.97 -3.10
N ILE A 100 9.89 2.22 -4.33
CA ILE A 100 11.05 1.56 -4.93
C ILE A 100 12.04 2.59 -5.49
N VAL A 101 13.31 2.22 -5.54
CA VAL A 101 14.37 2.96 -6.23
C VAL A 101 14.84 2.11 -7.38
N VAL A 102 14.72 2.61 -8.61
CA VAL A 102 15.20 1.92 -9.81
C VAL A 102 16.73 1.96 -9.81
N THR A 103 17.36 0.79 -9.92
CA THR A 103 18.83 0.63 -9.93
C THR A 103 19.38 0.36 -11.32
N ASP A 104 18.56 -0.18 -12.21
CA ASP A 104 18.85 -0.40 -13.63
C ASP A 104 17.57 -0.13 -14.44
N ALA A 105 17.53 1.02 -15.12
CA ALA A 105 16.33 1.50 -15.80
C ALA A 105 16.02 0.70 -17.07
N ASP A 106 17.04 0.33 -17.84
CA ASP A 106 16.86 -0.38 -19.11
C ASP A 106 16.38 -1.82 -18.84
N ALA A 107 17.02 -2.53 -17.92
CA ALA A 107 16.61 -3.88 -17.54
C ALA A 107 15.23 -3.90 -16.88
N LEU A 108 14.90 -2.89 -16.07
CA LEU A 108 13.56 -2.78 -15.50
C LEU A 108 12.51 -2.54 -16.60
N LEU A 109 12.83 -1.69 -17.59
CA LEU A 109 11.93 -1.37 -18.70
C LEU A 109 11.61 -2.63 -19.52
N ASP A 110 12.60 -3.44 -19.87
CA ASP A 110 12.39 -4.71 -20.57
C ASP A 110 11.42 -5.61 -19.81
N ILE A 111 11.65 -5.80 -18.50
CA ILE A 111 10.82 -6.65 -17.65
C ILE A 111 9.38 -6.15 -17.60
N ILE A 112 9.14 -4.85 -17.40
CA ILE A 112 7.76 -4.32 -17.34
C ILE A 112 7.09 -4.33 -18.71
N SER A 113 7.84 -4.15 -19.80
CA SER A 113 7.35 -4.26 -21.18
C SER A 113 6.88 -5.67 -21.53
N GLU A 114 7.43 -6.70 -20.88
CA GLU A 114 7.01 -8.10 -21.00
C GLU A 114 5.86 -8.48 -20.05
N GLY A 115 5.29 -7.53 -19.31
CA GLY A 115 4.24 -7.79 -18.31
C GLY A 115 4.78 -8.28 -16.97
N GLY A 116 6.07 -8.09 -16.71
CA GLY A 116 6.70 -8.42 -15.45
C GLY A 116 6.16 -7.60 -14.28
N SER A 117 5.82 -8.29 -13.20
CA SER A 117 5.47 -7.70 -11.90
C SER A 117 6.65 -7.67 -10.91
N GLY A 118 6.45 -7.10 -9.72
CA GLY A 118 7.49 -6.82 -8.73
C GLY A 118 8.39 -8.01 -8.36
N TYR A 119 7.86 -9.23 -8.35
CA TYR A 119 8.67 -10.43 -8.07
C TYR A 119 9.72 -10.74 -9.16
N HIS A 120 9.60 -10.16 -10.36
CA HIS A 120 10.61 -10.30 -11.41
C HIS A 120 11.79 -9.34 -11.22
N PHE A 121 11.53 -8.12 -10.70
CA PHE A 121 12.52 -7.03 -10.69
C PHE A 121 13.00 -6.58 -9.31
N PHE A 122 12.28 -6.86 -8.22
CA PHE A 122 12.70 -6.48 -6.87
C PHE A 122 14.01 -7.18 -6.46
N GLY A 123 14.98 -6.39 -5.99
CA GLY A 123 16.31 -6.86 -5.61
C GLY A 123 17.22 -7.23 -6.79
N LYS A 124 16.80 -6.91 -8.02
CA LYS A 124 17.58 -7.08 -9.25
C LYS A 124 17.79 -5.74 -9.96
N PHE A 125 16.68 -5.07 -10.29
CA PHE A 125 16.65 -3.84 -11.09
C PHE A 125 15.91 -2.69 -10.37
N ALA A 126 15.29 -3.00 -9.22
CA ALA A 126 14.78 -1.99 -8.30
C ALA A 126 14.89 -2.47 -6.85
N ASP A 127 15.30 -1.57 -5.97
CA ASP A 127 15.36 -1.79 -4.53
C ASP A 127 14.10 -1.25 -3.86
N ARG A 128 13.65 -1.95 -2.81
CA ARG A 128 12.56 -1.44 -1.97
C ARG A 128 13.11 -0.38 -1.04
N SER A 129 12.43 0.74 -0.95
CA SER A 129 12.77 1.83 -0.02
C SER A 129 11.62 2.08 0.95
N VAL A 130 11.97 2.53 2.16
CA VAL A 130 11.01 3.05 3.12
C VAL A 130 11.51 4.41 3.57
N ILE A 131 10.66 5.42 3.45
CA ILE A 131 10.92 6.78 3.94
C ILE A 131 9.90 7.05 5.05
N LYS A 132 10.35 7.55 6.19
CA LYS A 132 9.49 7.91 7.32
C LYS A 132 9.45 9.43 7.48
N SER A 133 8.32 9.96 7.92
CA SER A 133 8.27 11.36 8.35
C SER A 133 9.15 11.54 9.60
N GLU A 134 9.84 12.67 9.69
CA GLU A 134 10.49 13.07 10.95
C GLU A 134 9.40 13.44 11.98
N GLU A 135 9.65 13.15 13.26
CA GLU A 135 8.75 13.52 14.38
C GLU A 135 8.73 15.03 14.65
#